data_AF-A0A944S486-F1
#
_entry.id   AF-A0A944S486-F1
#
_cell.length_a   1.000
_cell.length_b   1.000
_cell.length_c   1.000
_cell.angle_alpha   90.00
_cell.angle_beta   90.00
_cell.angle_gamma   90.00
#
_symmetry.space_group_name_H-M   'P 1'
#
loop_
_entity.id
_entity.type
_entity.pdbx_description
1 polymer ?
#
loop_
_entity_poly.entity_id
_entity_poly.type
_entity_poly.pdbx_seq_one_letter_code
_entity_poly.pdbx_strand_id
1 'polypeptide(L)'
;MDDLQLLPDASSQGNWQQWTPMESLAPTFLQGDGVLGLAGGGNSHCFGAWCQTIRVTEGEVCRLRVTVRVEADLDLGLHVTPHVLWRPGTQPDSHCATDTIESFKRVGDRLAGEGTFVVPAGCDAAEIRLLLRYAPQARVWFEEVLWTRGTLAPPRPVHLGTVRGCPPSPANAEEHLAWYGRQIDRLIPAGPDLILLPEFANTASMPDAAGADLLDRAERLPGDFCHMLGERAREGNCYMAAGLLERDGDIVYNSAVLLDRQGDLVHVQRKVHPYWPEEPAGVVPGESFEIFETDFGRVGFMICYDSWWPEAARLLALKGAELVLFPNAGYEPLILPARAIDNNVHILTASLYSPAAITNTVGETLARSTQDGVLTAKVDLQNRPKCHPNAGGNLNPGPGGARWARNARSSRVYEEILACLSKWPD
;
A
#
# COMPACT_ATOMS: atom_id res chain seq x y z
N MET A 1 -11.84 7.66 -33.68
CA MET A 1 -12.31 6.33 -34.12
C MET A 1 -11.20 5.41 -33.65
N ASP A 2 -11.31 4.95 -32.42
CA ASP A 2 -10.29 4.12 -31.78
C ASP A 2 -10.26 2.77 -32.50
N ASP A 3 -9.08 2.35 -32.94
CA ASP A 3 -8.82 1.00 -33.44
C ASP A 3 -8.99 0.02 -32.26
N LEU A 4 -10.25 -0.30 -31.95
CA LEU A 4 -10.64 -1.44 -31.16
C LEU A 4 -10.21 -2.68 -31.94
N GLN A 5 -9.01 -3.18 -31.69
CA GLN A 5 -8.77 -4.61 -31.86
C GLN A 5 -9.59 -5.32 -30.79
N LEU A 6 -10.88 -5.48 -31.02
CA LEU A 6 -11.64 -6.47 -30.26
C LEU A 6 -10.87 -7.77 -30.43
N LEU A 7 -10.48 -8.41 -29.32
CA LEU A 7 -10.30 -9.85 -29.43
C LEU A 7 -11.58 -10.40 -30.04
N PRO A 8 -11.48 -11.45 -30.88
CA PRO A 8 -12.67 -12.18 -31.22
C PRO A 8 -13.43 -12.39 -29.92
N ASP A 9 -14.66 -11.85 -29.89
CA ASP A 9 -15.62 -12.04 -28.81
C ASP A 9 -15.48 -13.50 -28.38
N ALA A 10 -15.59 -13.84 -27.10
CA ALA A 10 -15.34 -15.24 -26.68
C ALA A 10 -16.25 -16.25 -27.46
N SER A 11 -17.27 -15.72 -28.16
CA SER A 11 -18.14 -16.30 -29.21
C SER A 11 -17.57 -16.51 -30.63
N SER A 12 -16.52 -15.82 -31.08
CA SER A 12 -15.96 -15.96 -32.44
C SER A 12 -14.69 -16.79 -32.47
N GLN A 13 -14.80 -18.10 -32.18
CA GLN A 13 -13.75 -19.10 -32.44
C GLN A 13 -12.30 -18.61 -32.19
N GLY A 14 -12.06 -17.89 -31.09
CA GLY A 14 -10.71 -17.59 -30.65
C GLY A 14 -9.98 -18.91 -30.45
N ASN A 15 -8.72 -19.01 -30.89
CA ASN A 15 -7.86 -20.18 -30.73
C ASN A 15 -7.45 -20.37 -29.25
N TRP A 16 -8.43 -20.50 -28.36
CA TRP A 16 -8.25 -20.71 -26.94
C TRP A 16 -7.78 -22.14 -26.69
N GLN A 17 -6.68 -22.27 -25.99
CA GLN A 17 -6.06 -23.55 -25.66
C GLN A 17 -6.17 -23.82 -24.17
N GLN A 18 -6.35 -25.09 -23.82
CA GLN A 18 -6.33 -25.52 -22.43
C GLN A 18 -4.88 -25.63 -21.97
N TRP A 19 -4.57 -25.03 -20.83
CA TRP A 19 -3.27 -25.14 -20.20
C TRP A 19 -3.41 -25.59 -18.76
N THR A 20 -2.58 -26.56 -18.37
CA THR A 20 -2.36 -26.96 -16.99
C THR A 20 -0.90 -27.36 -16.84
N PRO A 21 -0.22 -27.04 -15.72
CA PRO A 21 1.16 -27.44 -15.54
C PRO A 21 1.33 -28.95 -15.33
N MET A 22 0.28 -29.65 -14.88
CA MET A 22 0.24 -31.10 -14.74
C MET A 22 -1.19 -31.60 -14.89
N GLU A 23 -1.39 -32.72 -15.58
CA GLU A 23 -2.72 -33.29 -15.81
C GLU A 23 -3.51 -33.54 -14.50
N SER A 24 -2.84 -33.95 -13.43
CA SER A 24 -3.46 -34.18 -12.11
C SER A 24 -3.99 -32.90 -11.44
N LEU A 25 -3.60 -31.72 -11.93
CA LEU A 25 -4.10 -30.43 -11.47
C LEU A 25 -5.16 -29.86 -12.41
N ALA A 26 -5.45 -30.50 -13.55
CA ALA A 26 -6.36 -29.96 -14.54
C ALA A 26 -7.73 -29.63 -13.90
N PRO A 27 -8.21 -28.37 -14.00
CA PRO A 27 -9.61 -28.09 -13.74
C PRO A 27 -10.48 -28.73 -14.82
N THR A 28 -11.78 -28.84 -14.57
CA THR A 28 -12.72 -29.16 -15.65
C THR A 28 -12.89 -27.92 -16.52
N PHE A 29 -12.48 -28.03 -17.79
CA PHE A 29 -12.66 -26.98 -18.79
C PHE A 29 -14.08 -27.04 -19.36
N LEU A 30 -14.77 -25.91 -19.36
CA LEU A 30 -16.14 -25.75 -19.83
C LEU A 30 -16.17 -24.73 -20.98
N GLN A 31 -16.98 -24.97 -22.01
CA GLN A 31 -17.16 -24.04 -23.11
C GLN A 31 -18.57 -24.18 -23.68
N GLY A 32 -19.26 -23.06 -23.93
CA GLY A 32 -20.59 -23.04 -24.53
C GLY A 32 -21.07 -21.60 -24.78
N ASP A 33 -21.83 -21.39 -25.85
CA ASP A 33 -22.40 -20.07 -26.23
C ASP A 33 -21.39 -18.90 -26.25
N GLY A 34 -20.13 -19.21 -26.60
CA GLY A 34 -19.07 -18.21 -26.61
C GLY A 34 -18.53 -17.81 -25.23
N VAL A 35 -18.80 -18.59 -24.19
CA VAL A 35 -18.31 -18.35 -22.84
C VAL A 35 -17.31 -19.44 -22.46
N LEU A 36 -16.21 -19.03 -21.83
CA LEU A 36 -15.18 -19.94 -21.32
C LEU A 36 -15.38 -20.16 -19.83
N GLY A 37 -15.38 -21.41 -19.39
CA GLY A 37 -15.56 -21.75 -17.99
C GLY A 37 -14.47 -22.68 -17.46
N LEU A 38 -14.23 -22.59 -16.15
CA LEU A 38 -13.36 -23.49 -15.39
C LEU A 38 -14.08 -23.93 -14.13
N ALA A 39 -14.02 -25.21 -13.80
CA ALA A 39 -14.53 -25.75 -12.54
C ALA A 39 -13.45 -26.52 -11.79
N GLY A 40 -13.40 -26.38 -10.47
CA GLY A 40 -12.41 -27.07 -9.63
C GLY A 40 -12.62 -28.59 -9.54
N GLY A 41 -13.84 -29.07 -9.78
CA GLY A 41 -14.14 -30.51 -9.87
C GLY A 41 -13.89 -31.30 -8.57
N GLY A 42 -13.92 -30.63 -7.41
CA GLY A 42 -13.58 -31.22 -6.12
C GLY A 42 -12.08 -31.31 -5.83
N ASN A 43 -11.21 -30.95 -6.79
CA ASN A 43 -9.76 -30.99 -6.61
C ASN A 43 -9.26 -29.73 -5.89
N SER A 44 -8.83 -29.86 -4.64
CA SER A 44 -8.27 -28.74 -3.85
C SER A 44 -6.98 -28.16 -4.43
N HIS A 45 -6.36 -28.88 -5.36
CA HIS A 45 -5.12 -28.49 -6.03
C HIS A 45 -5.35 -28.09 -7.49
N CYS A 46 -6.60 -27.93 -7.94
CA CYS A 46 -6.88 -27.57 -9.32
C CYS A 46 -6.06 -26.34 -9.74
N PHE A 47 -5.49 -26.35 -10.93
CA PHE A 47 -4.72 -25.26 -11.49
C PHE A 47 -4.67 -25.38 -13.02
N GLY A 48 -5.26 -24.41 -13.69
CA GLY A 48 -5.24 -24.37 -15.14
C GLY A 48 -5.86 -23.08 -15.68
N ALA A 49 -5.71 -22.87 -16.97
CA ALA A 49 -6.19 -21.66 -17.64
C ALA A 49 -6.64 -21.94 -19.07
N TRP A 50 -7.56 -21.12 -19.54
CA TRP A 50 -7.74 -20.91 -20.98
C TRP A 50 -6.70 -19.91 -21.46
N CYS A 51 -5.96 -20.24 -22.52
CA CYS A 51 -4.87 -19.44 -23.06
C CYS A 51 -5.16 -18.96 -24.48
N GLN A 52 -4.87 -17.69 -24.77
CA GLN A 52 -4.88 -17.15 -26.14
C GLN A 52 -3.68 -16.24 -26.34
N THR A 53 -2.96 -16.43 -27.45
CA THR A 53 -1.79 -15.61 -27.80
C THR A 53 -2.13 -14.57 -28.84
N ILE A 54 -1.67 -13.34 -28.60
CA ILE A 54 -1.94 -12.17 -29.44
C ILE A 54 -0.60 -11.52 -29.78
N ARG A 55 -0.46 -10.98 -31.00
CA ARG A 55 0.71 -10.19 -31.39
C ARG A 55 0.65 -8.81 -30.76
N VAL A 56 1.77 -8.35 -30.23
CA VAL A 56 1.90 -7.03 -29.61
C VAL A 56 3.18 -6.36 -30.06
N THR A 57 3.28 -5.05 -29.89
CA THR A 57 4.51 -4.30 -30.17
C THR A 57 5.14 -3.82 -28.87
N GLU A 58 6.45 -3.96 -28.72
CA GLU A 58 7.20 -3.39 -27.61
C GLU A 58 6.82 -1.92 -27.33
N GLY A 59 6.65 -1.57 -26.06
CA GLY A 59 6.29 -0.22 -25.63
C GLY A 59 4.84 0.20 -25.88
N GLU A 60 4.06 -0.64 -26.57
CA GLU A 60 2.62 -0.41 -26.73
C GLU A 60 1.92 -0.44 -25.36
N VAL A 61 0.93 0.43 -25.18
CA VAL A 61 0.06 0.41 -24.01
C VAL A 61 -1.19 -0.40 -24.36
N CYS A 62 -1.41 -1.49 -23.64
CA CYS A 62 -2.53 -2.40 -23.84
C CYS A 62 -3.41 -2.44 -22.60
N ARG A 63 -4.69 -2.72 -22.80
CA ARG A 63 -5.69 -2.88 -21.74
C ARG A 63 -6.35 -4.23 -21.89
N LEU A 64 -6.39 -5.00 -20.79
CA LEU A 64 -7.20 -6.21 -20.66
C LEU A 64 -8.36 -5.94 -19.73
N ARG A 65 -9.58 -6.19 -20.20
CA ARG A 65 -10.79 -6.19 -19.38
C ARG A 65 -11.44 -7.56 -19.43
N VAL A 66 -11.88 -8.03 -18.27
CA VAL A 66 -12.50 -9.35 -18.13
C VAL A 66 -13.77 -9.23 -17.29
N THR A 67 -14.88 -9.74 -17.80
CA THR A 67 -16.12 -9.89 -17.06
C THR A 67 -16.29 -11.35 -16.65
N VAL A 68 -16.45 -11.58 -15.35
CA VAL A 68 -16.45 -12.89 -14.72
C VAL A 68 -17.76 -13.10 -13.96
N ARG A 69 -18.34 -14.29 -14.09
CA ARG A 69 -19.38 -14.81 -13.21
C ARG A 69 -18.82 -15.96 -12.38
N VAL A 70 -19.10 -15.94 -11.08
CA VAL A 70 -18.55 -16.91 -10.13
C VAL A 70 -19.69 -17.56 -9.34
N GLU A 71 -19.72 -18.88 -9.32
CA GLU A 71 -20.74 -19.70 -8.65
C GLU A 71 -20.21 -20.27 -7.32
N ALA A 72 -19.53 -19.46 -6.53
CA ALA A 72 -19.07 -19.78 -5.18
C ALA A 72 -18.63 -18.50 -4.45
N ASP A 73 -18.58 -18.55 -3.13
CA ASP A 73 -17.87 -17.52 -2.35
C ASP A 73 -16.39 -17.90 -2.31
N LEU A 74 -15.53 -17.05 -2.86
CA LEU A 74 -14.09 -17.30 -2.94
C LEU A 74 -13.30 -15.99 -3.09
N ASP A 75 -12.05 -16.00 -2.60
CA ASP A 75 -11.12 -14.90 -2.82
C ASP A 75 -10.70 -14.85 -4.30
N LEU A 76 -11.29 -13.92 -5.04
CA LEU A 76 -11.02 -13.74 -6.47
C LEU A 76 -9.55 -13.44 -6.75
N GLY A 77 -8.92 -12.56 -5.96
CA GLY A 77 -7.52 -12.14 -6.17
C GLY A 77 -6.54 -13.30 -6.02
N LEU A 78 -6.96 -14.32 -5.29
CA LEU A 78 -6.26 -15.58 -5.17
C LEU A 78 -6.62 -16.54 -6.30
N HIS A 79 -7.89 -16.93 -6.40
CA HIS A 79 -8.31 -18.11 -7.14
C HIS A 79 -8.60 -17.85 -8.62
N VAL A 80 -8.93 -16.60 -8.99
CA VAL A 80 -9.32 -16.19 -10.34
C VAL A 80 -8.44 -15.04 -10.79
N THR A 81 -7.39 -15.35 -11.53
CA THR A 81 -6.37 -14.35 -11.90
C THR A 81 -6.14 -14.34 -13.40
N PRO A 82 -6.88 -13.52 -14.17
CA PRO A 82 -6.54 -13.24 -15.56
C PRO A 82 -5.16 -12.60 -15.63
N HIS A 83 -4.21 -13.28 -16.25
CA HIS A 83 -2.83 -12.79 -16.35
C HIS A 83 -2.36 -12.71 -17.79
N VAL A 84 -1.40 -11.82 -18.02
CA VAL A 84 -0.74 -11.62 -19.31
C VAL A 84 0.68 -12.13 -19.16
N LEU A 85 1.04 -13.15 -19.92
CA LEU A 85 2.41 -13.61 -20.04
C LEU A 85 3.03 -13.00 -21.30
N TRP A 86 3.97 -12.09 -21.12
CA TRP A 86 4.67 -11.41 -22.19
C TRP A 86 5.74 -12.33 -22.78
N ARG A 87 5.61 -12.61 -24.08
CA ARG A 87 6.45 -13.56 -24.82
C ARG A 87 7.53 -12.81 -25.60
N PRO A 88 8.82 -13.00 -25.26
CA PRO A 88 9.94 -12.62 -26.11
C PRO A 88 10.28 -13.78 -27.05
N GLY A 89 9.62 -13.86 -28.20
CA GLY A 89 9.81 -14.96 -29.14
C GLY A 89 9.37 -16.32 -28.56
N THR A 90 10.26 -17.32 -28.56
CA THR A 90 9.95 -18.70 -28.16
C THR A 90 10.52 -19.10 -26.79
N GLN A 91 10.86 -18.11 -25.96
CA GLN A 91 11.42 -18.35 -24.62
C GLN A 91 10.42 -19.10 -23.72
N PRO A 92 10.90 -19.98 -22.82
CA PRO A 92 10.02 -20.65 -21.87
C PRO A 92 9.43 -19.67 -20.85
N ASP A 93 8.33 -20.08 -20.22
CA ASP A 93 7.57 -19.26 -19.25
C ASP A 93 8.47 -18.66 -18.14
N SER A 94 9.53 -19.37 -17.71
CA SER A 94 10.45 -18.92 -16.66
C SER A 94 11.27 -17.68 -17.02
N HIS A 95 11.33 -17.31 -18.30
CA HIS A 95 12.00 -16.09 -18.78
C HIS A 95 11.01 -15.02 -19.24
N CYS A 96 9.71 -15.29 -19.13
CA CYS A 96 8.67 -14.38 -19.57
C CYS A 96 8.23 -13.46 -18.43
N ALA A 97 7.94 -12.22 -18.79
CA ALA A 97 7.34 -11.27 -17.87
C ALA A 97 5.85 -11.58 -17.68
N THR A 98 5.30 -11.29 -16.50
CA THR A 98 3.87 -11.48 -16.21
C THR A 98 3.22 -10.27 -15.58
N ASP A 99 2.03 -9.95 -16.07
CA ASP A 99 1.11 -8.95 -15.51
C ASP A 99 -0.22 -9.62 -15.14
N THR A 100 -1.04 -9.01 -14.29
CA THR A 100 -2.32 -9.61 -13.86
C THR A 100 -3.37 -8.55 -13.59
N ILE A 101 -4.64 -8.92 -13.73
CA ILE A 101 -5.78 -8.16 -13.21
C ILE A 101 -5.96 -8.49 -11.73
N GLU A 102 -5.88 -7.47 -10.88
CA GLU A 102 -5.67 -7.64 -9.43
C GLU A 102 -6.88 -7.28 -8.59
N SER A 103 -7.86 -6.61 -9.19
CA SER A 103 -9.09 -6.25 -8.51
C SER A 103 -10.28 -6.44 -9.43
N PHE A 104 -11.39 -6.83 -8.82
CA PHE A 104 -12.67 -6.99 -9.48
C PHE A 104 -13.68 -6.10 -8.78
N LYS A 105 -14.47 -5.37 -9.56
CA LYS A 105 -15.60 -4.60 -9.07
C LYS A 105 -16.89 -5.35 -9.40
N ARG A 106 -17.80 -5.41 -8.44
CA ARG A 106 -19.12 -5.98 -8.67
C ARG A 106 -19.94 -5.04 -9.56
N VAL A 107 -20.47 -5.58 -10.66
CA VAL A 107 -21.33 -4.87 -11.62
C VAL A 107 -22.58 -5.73 -11.80
N GLY A 108 -23.64 -5.41 -11.04
CA GLY A 108 -24.81 -6.29 -10.94
C GLY A 108 -24.45 -7.63 -10.31
N ASP A 109 -24.74 -8.72 -11.03
CA ASP A 109 -24.43 -10.10 -10.65
C ASP A 109 -23.07 -10.59 -11.22
N ARG A 110 -22.33 -9.71 -11.90
CA ARG A 110 -21.01 -9.98 -12.48
C ARG A 110 -19.88 -9.27 -11.73
N LEU A 111 -18.66 -9.68 -12.06
CA LEU A 111 -17.41 -9.11 -11.58
C LEU A 111 -16.61 -8.63 -12.78
N ALA A 112 -16.31 -7.33 -12.84
CA ALA A 112 -15.49 -6.76 -13.90
C ALA A 112 -14.10 -6.45 -13.34
N GLY A 113 -13.07 -7.00 -13.96
CA GLY A 113 -11.67 -6.71 -13.69
C GLY A 113 -11.04 -6.03 -14.91
N GLU A 114 -10.14 -5.07 -14.67
CA GLU A 114 -9.44 -4.35 -15.73
C GLU A 114 -8.00 -4.06 -15.32
N GLY A 115 -7.08 -4.15 -16.28
CA GLY A 115 -5.69 -3.76 -16.11
C GLY A 115 -5.13 -3.12 -17.39
N THR A 116 -4.30 -2.09 -17.21
CA THR A 116 -3.53 -1.45 -18.28
C THR A 116 -2.05 -1.73 -18.08
N PHE A 117 -1.36 -2.04 -19.16
CA PHE A 117 0.01 -2.53 -19.14
C PHE A 117 0.83 -1.91 -20.27
N VAL A 118 2.14 -1.85 -20.08
CA VAL A 118 3.10 -1.51 -21.13
C VAL A 118 3.77 -2.80 -21.58
N VAL A 119 3.79 -3.07 -22.88
CA VAL A 119 4.48 -4.24 -23.43
C VAL A 119 5.98 -4.14 -23.10
N PRO A 120 6.57 -5.11 -22.39
CA PRO A 120 7.98 -5.07 -22.02
C PRO A 120 8.92 -5.10 -23.22
N ALA A 121 10.14 -4.60 -23.01
CA ALA A 121 11.18 -4.64 -24.02
C ALA A 121 11.45 -6.07 -24.52
N GLY A 122 11.61 -6.23 -25.84
CA GLY A 122 11.88 -7.50 -26.51
C GLY A 122 10.69 -8.45 -26.65
N CYS A 123 9.48 -8.07 -26.22
CA CYS A 123 8.27 -8.90 -26.34
C CYS A 123 7.51 -8.62 -27.64
N ASP A 124 7.11 -9.69 -28.35
CA ASP A 124 6.40 -9.64 -29.65
C ASP A 124 5.03 -10.36 -29.61
N ALA A 125 4.69 -10.96 -28.46
CA ALA A 125 3.40 -11.54 -28.21
C ALA A 125 2.99 -11.43 -26.73
N ALA A 126 1.69 -11.46 -26.48
CA ALA A 126 1.07 -11.53 -25.17
C ALA A 126 0.17 -12.77 -25.12
N GLU A 127 0.42 -13.66 -24.17
CA GLU A 127 -0.44 -14.81 -23.91
C GLU A 127 -1.35 -14.48 -22.73
N ILE A 128 -2.63 -14.29 -23.03
CA ILE A 128 -3.67 -14.09 -22.02
C ILE A 128 -4.03 -15.44 -21.44
N ARG A 129 -3.95 -15.59 -20.12
CA ARG A 129 -4.41 -16.76 -19.38
C ARG A 129 -5.58 -16.40 -18.47
N LEU A 130 -6.74 -17.01 -18.71
CA LEU A 130 -7.91 -16.92 -17.84
C LEU A 130 -7.85 -18.07 -16.85
N LEU A 131 -7.41 -17.79 -15.63
CA LEU A 131 -6.93 -18.83 -14.72
C LEU A 131 -7.90 -19.15 -13.59
N LEU A 132 -7.99 -20.44 -13.22
CA LEU A 132 -8.58 -20.93 -11.98
C LEU A 132 -7.54 -21.73 -11.19
N ARG A 133 -7.44 -21.49 -9.87
CA ARG A 133 -6.61 -22.32 -8.98
C ARG A 133 -7.18 -22.52 -7.57
N TYR A 134 -6.86 -23.66 -6.97
CA TYR A 134 -7.10 -23.99 -5.56
C TYR A 134 -8.54 -23.81 -5.09
N ALA A 135 -9.50 -24.03 -5.97
CA ALA A 135 -10.91 -23.68 -5.75
C ALA A 135 -11.79 -24.90 -6.08
N PRO A 136 -11.77 -25.95 -5.23
CA PRO A 136 -12.36 -27.26 -5.56
C PRO A 136 -13.84 -27.20 -5.90
N GLN A 137 -14.59 -26.30 -5.26
CA GLN A 137 -16.04 -26.18 -5.40
C GLN A 137 -16.45 -25.06 -6.37
N ALA A 138 -15.50 -24.26 -6.85
CA ALA A 138 -15.81 -23.10 -7.66
C ALA A 138 -16.12 -23.49 -9.11
N ARG A 139 -17.07 -22.76 -9.70
CA ARG A 139 -17.24 -22.64 -11.14
C ARG A 139 -17.14 -21.18 -11.52
N VAL A 140 -16.30 -20.90 -12.51
CA VAL A 140 -15.97 -19.54 -12.95
C VAL A 140 -16.19 -19.47 -14.44
N TRP A 141 -16.90 -18.45 -14.88
CA TRP A 141 -17.22 -18.20 -16.28
C TRP A 141 -16.66 -16.83 -16.67
N PHE A 142 -15.84 -16.81 -17.71
CA PHE A 142 -15.32 -15.62 -18.35
C PHE A 142 -16.24 -15.28 -19.53
N GLU A 143 -17.16 -14.35 -19.27
CA GLU A 143 -18.23 -14.00 -20.20
C GLU A 143 -17.81 -12.92 -21.21
N GLU A 144 -16.80 -12.14 -20.87
CA GLU A 144 -16.24 -11.12 -21.76
C GLU A 144 -14.74 -11.01 -21.51
N VAL A 145 -13.94 -10.98 -22.59
CA VAL A 145 -12.49 -10.79 -22.53
C VAL A 145 -12.11 -9.83 -23.64
N LEU A 146 -11.79 -8.59 -23.26
CA LEU A 146 -11.42 -7.53 -24.19
C LEU A 146 -9.95 -7.19 -24.04
N TRP A 147 -9.18 -7.35 -25.10
CA TRP A 147 -7.90 -6.69 -25.26
C TRP A 147 -8.14 -5.43 -26.08
N THR A 148 -7.65 -4.27 -25.66
CA THR A 148 -7.74 -3.05 -26.44
C THR A 148 -6.46 -2.27 -26.32
N ARG A 149 -6.23 -1.29 -27.19
CA ARG A 149 -5.24 -0.25 -26.90
C ARG A 149 -5.62 0.45 -25.59
N GLY A 150 -4.63 0.70 -24.74
CA GLY A 150 -4.78 1.34 -23.45
C GLY A 150 -4.20 2.75 -23.42
N THR A 151 -4.38 3.42 -22.28
CA THR A 151 -3.72 4.68 -21.95
C THR A 151 -3.27 4.61 -20.51
N LEU A 152 -2.03 4.96 -20.23
CA LEU A 152 -1.53 4.99 -18.86
C LEU A 152 -2.24 6.11 -18.10
N ALA A 153 -2.59 5.82 -16.85
CA ALA A 153 -3.01 6.87 -15.94
C ALA A 153 -1.88 7.91 -15.81
N PRO A 154 -2.21 9.21 -15.75
CA PRO A 154 -1.20 10.25 -15.60
C PRO A 154 -0.46 10.08 -14.27
N PRO A 155 0.82 10.48 -14.20
CA PRO A 155 1.56 10.57 -12.94
C PRO A 155 0.78 11.38 -11.88
N ARG A 156 0.87 10.96 -10.62
CA ARG A 156 0.35 11.69 -9.45
C ARG A 156 1.53 12.11 -8.57
N PRO A 157 2.30 13.13 -8.99
CA PRO A 157 3.43 13.61 -8.21
C PRO A 157 2.93 14.26 -6.91
N VAL A 158 3.57 13.92 -5.80
CA VAL A 158 3.32 14.49 -4.48
C VAL A 158 4.63 14.98 -3.91
N HIS A 159 4.66 16.23 -3.49
CA HIS A 159 5.85 16.83 -2.88
C HIS A 159 5.79 16.67 -1.36
N LEU A 160 6.76 15.95 -0.79
CA LEU A 160 6.79 15.64 0.64
C LEU A 160 7.86 16.45 1.34
N GLY A 161 7.55 16.96 2.53
CA GLY A 161 8.48 17.61 3.44
C GLY A 161 8.56 16.89 4.78
N THR A 162 9.74 16.85 5.39
CA THR A 162 9.91 16.26 6.73
C THR A 162 11.11 16.87 7.47
N VAL A 163 11.18 16.61 8.77
CA VAL A 163 12.14 17.19 9.70
C VAL A 163 12.92 16.10 10.42
N ARG A 164 14.24 16.33 10.57
CA ARG A 164 15.06 15.71 11.61
C ARG A 164 15.39 16.73 12.69
N GLY A 165 15.20 16.33 13.94
CA GLY A 165 15.63 17.10 15.12
C GLY A 165 14.48 17.59 15.98
N CYS A 166 14.87 18.25 17.07
CA CYS A 166 13.98 18.81 18.08
C CYS A 166 14.62 20.07 18.68
N PRO A 167 13.86 20.90 19.42
CA PRO A 167 14.46 21.97 20.21
C PRO A 167 15.49 21.43 21.23
N PRO A 168 16.53 22.21 21.58
CA PRO A 168 17.47 21.84 22.64
C PRO A 168 16.77 21.64 23.98
N SER A 169 17.16 20.61 24.74
CA SER A 169 16.60 20.32 26.07
C SER A 169 17.30 21.12 27.18
N PRO A 170 16.58 21.60 28.21
CA PRO A 170 15.12 21.55 28.36
C PRO A 170 14.42 22.60 27.49
N ALA A 171 13.25 22.24 26.94
CA ALA A 171 12.38 23.16 26.20
C ALA A 171 10.97 23.16 26.78
N ASN A 172 10.34 24.33 26.84
CA ASN A 172 8.93 24.48 27.19
C ASN A 172 8.01 24.46 25.96
N ALA A 173 6.70 24.37 26.17
CA ALA A 173 5.72 24.29 25.06
C ALA A 173 5.84 25.43 24.03
N GLU A 174 6.14 26.65 24.45
CA GLU A 174 6.32 27.80 23.54
C GLU A 174 7.58 27.63 22.68
N GLU A 175 8.67 27.15 23.26
CA GLU A 175 9.93 26.88 22.54
C GLU A 175 9.76 25.76 21.51
N HIS A 176 8.92 24.76 21.83
CA HIS A 176 8.50 23.71 20.90
C HIS A 176 7.76 24.26 19.70
N LEU A 177 6.69 25.01 19.93
CA LEU A 177 5.89 25.67 18.90
C LEU A 177 6.77 26.53 17.99
N ALA A 178 7.61 27.36 18.60
CA ALA A 178 8.50 28.27 17.86
C ALA A 178 9.56 27.50 17.05
N TRP A 179 10.13 26.42 17.58
CA TRP A 179 11.17 25.66 16.87
C TRP A 179 10.61 24.90 15.68
N TYR A 180 9.50 24.17 15.85
CA TYR A 180 8.86 23.44 14.76
C TYR A 180 8.20 24.37 13.75
N GLY A 181 7.59 25.48 14.19
CA GLY A 181 7.10 26.53 13.30
C GLY A 181 8.20 27.03 12.35
N ARG A 182 9.40 27.32 12.87
CA ARG A 182 10.54 27.70 12.03
C ARG A 182 10.99 26.61 11.05
N GLN A 183 10.86 25.32 11.40
CA GLN A 183 11.19 24.24 10.45
C GLN A 183 10.14 24.15 9.34
N ILE A 184 8.87 24.32 9.68
CA ILE A 184 7.77 24.37 8.71
C ILE A 184 7.95 25.56 7.76
N ASP A 185 8.28 26.75 8.29
CA ASP A 185 8.52 27.96 7.48
C ASP A 185 9.66 27.75 6.46
N ARG A 186 10.63 26.89 6.77
CA ARG A 186 11.72 26.52 5.83
C ARG A 186 11.28 25.54 4.74
N LEU A 187 10.22 24.78 4.99
CA LEU A 187 9.66 23.81 4.05
C LEU A 187 8.61 24.42 3.11
N ILE A 188 7.81 25.38 3.58
CA ILE A 188 6.75 26.04 2.82
C ILE A 188 7.20 26.56 1.44
N PRO A 189 8.36 27.24 1.28
CA PRO A 189 8.79 27.76 -0.02
C PRO A 189 9.00 26.68 -1.10
N ALA A 190 9.19 25.42 -0.69
CA ALA A 190 9.30 24.30 -1.62
C ALA A 190 7.94 23.89 -2.21
N GLY A 191 6.82 24.35 -1.63
CA GLY A 191 5.45 23.94 -1.98
C GLY A 191 5.21 22.45 -1.77
N PRO A 192 5.38 21.91 -0.55
CA PRO A 192 5.02 20.53 -0.25
C PRO A 192 3.50 20.35 -0.27
N ASP A 193 3.03 19.16 -0.63
CA ASP A 193 1.65 18.72 -0.44
C ASP A 193 1.39 18.25 0.99
N LEU A 194 2.41 17.69 1.65
CA LEU A 194 2.35 17.23 3.03
C LEU A 194 3.69 17.45 3.74
N ILE A 195 3.64 17.98 4.96
CA ILE A 195 4.78 18.04 5.88
C ILE A 195 4.54 17.12 7.07
N LEU A 196 5.53 16.30 7.41
CA LEU A 196 5.53 15.44 8.60
C LEU A 196 6.55 15.92 9.63
N LEU A 197 6.12 16.03 10.88
CA LEU A 197 6.96 16.28 12.06
C LEU A 197 7.16 14.98 12.87
N PRO A 198 8.24 14.92 13.69
CA PRO A 198 8.59 13.73 14.46
C PRO A 198 7.53 13.27 15.47
N GLU A 199 7.79 12.11 16.08
CA GLU A 199 7.07 11.65 17.28
C GLU A 199 7.30 12.64 18.44
N PHE A 200 6.32 12.80 19.32
CA PHE A 200 6.41 13.69 20.48
C PHE A 200 6.86 15.12 20.15
N ALA A 201 6.45 15.68 19.00
CA ALA A 201 6.90 17.00 18.58
C ALA A 201 6.49 18.11 19.58
N ASN A 202 5.40 17.94 20.32
CA ASN A 202 4.99 18.87 21.37
C ASN A 202 5.83 18.77 22.68
N THR A 203 6.63 17.71 22.86
CA THR A 203 7.43 17.47 24.09
C THR A 203 8.90 17.09 23.85
N ALA A 204 9.36 16.89 22.61
CA ALA A 204 10.72 16.51 22.16
C ALA A 204 11.19 15.11 22.57
N SER A 205 10.47 14.46 23.47
CA SER A 205 10.67 13.09 23.88
C SER A 205 9.47 12.63 24.69
N MET A 206 9.46 11.35 25.06
CA MET A 206 8.68 10.92 26.21
C MET A 206 9.16 11.70 27.46
N PRO A 207 8.29 12.43 28.18
CA PRO A 207 8.72 13.13 29.39
C PRO A 207 9.16 12.17 30.49
N ASP A 208 10.16 12.51 31.30
CA ASP A 208 10.48 11.77 32.53
C ASP A 208 9.44 12.07 33.62
N ALA A 209 8.21 11.58 33.41
CA ALA A 209 7.02 11.80 34.23
C ALA A 209 6.07 10.59 34.09
N ALA A 210 5.22 10.37 35.10
CA ALA A 210 4.22 9.31 35.09
C ALA A 210 2.90 9.77 35.75
N GLY A 211 1.79 9.14 35.39
CA GLY A 211 0.49 9.41 36.02
C GLY A 211 0.03 10.87 35.84
N ALA A 212 -0.32 11.54 36.93
CA ALA A 212 -0.85 12.92 36.90
C ALA A 212 0.14 13.93 36.27
N ASP A 213 1.43 13.77 36.53
CA ASP A 213 2.46 14.67 35.97
C ASP A 213 2.62 14.50 34.44
N LEU A 214 2.29 13.30 33.92
CA LEU A 214 2.27 13.06 32.47
C LEU A 214 1.01 13.67 31.83
N LEU A 215 -0.14 13.61 32.52
CA LEU A 215 -1.38 14.25 32.07
C LEU A 215 -1.26 15.76 31.87
N ASP A 216 -0.44 16.43 32.69
CA ASP A 216 -0.21 17.88 32.58
C ASP A 216 0.73 18.26 31.42
N ARG A 217 1.47 17.28 30.89
CA ARG A 217 2.36 17.45 29.72
C ARG A 217 1.70 17.05 28.41
N ALA A 218 0.59 16.31 28.48
CA ALA A 218 -0.17 15.86 27.33
C ALA A 218 -1.20 16.91 26.91
N GLU A 219 -1.45 16.99 25.61
CA GLU A 219 -2.30 18.03 25.01
C GLU A 219 -3.68 17.48 24.66
N ARG A 220 -4.73 18.21 25.02
CA ARG A 220 -6.09 17.92 24.52
C ARG A 220 -6.20 18.37 23.07
N LEU A 221 -6.82 17.56 22.23
CA LEU A 221 -6.91 17.84 20.80
C LEU A 221 -8.26 18.44 20.39
N PRO A 222 -8.27 19.47 19.52
CA PRO A 222 -7.12 20.26 19.11
C PRO A 222 -6.62 21.17 20.26
N GLY A 223 -5.30 21.30 20.39
CA GLY A 223 -4.65 22.23 21.33
C GLY A 223 -3.68 23.18 20.61
N ASP A 224 -2.81 23.85 21.36
CA ASP A 224 -1.91 24.89 20.84
C ASP A 224 -0.96 24.38 19.74
N PHE A 225 -0.50 23.12 19.83
CA PHE A 225 0.35 22.54 18.79
C PHE A 225 -0.44 22.29 17.52
N CYS A 226 -1.67 21.76 17.63
CA CYS A 226 -2.57 21.63 16.48
C CYS A 226 -2.93 22.99 15.87
N HIS A 227 -3.16 24.03 16.68
CA HIS A 227 -3.46 25.37 16.18
C HIS A 227 -2.31 25.94 15.36
N MET A 228 -1.07 25.84 15.86
CA MET A 228 0.13 26.25 15.12
C MET A 228 0.26 25.48 13.80
N LEU A 229 0.05 24.16 13.81
CA LEU A 229 0.05 23.36 12.57
C LEU A 229 -1.05 23.83 11.61
N GLY A 230 -2.25 24.13 12.11
CA GLY A 230 -3.39 24.54 11.28
C GLY A 230 -3.18 25.91 10.63
N GLU A 231 -2.58 26.87 11.35
CA GLU A 231 -2.16 28.16 10.78
C GLU A 231 -1.17 27.95 9.64
N ARG A 232 -0.12 27.15 9.86
CA ARG A 232 0.89 26.86 8.84
C ARG A 232 0.36 26.03 7.67
N ALA A 233 -0.61 25.15 7.92
CA ALA A 233 -1.28 24.39 6.87
C ALA A 233 -1.98 25.31 5.87
N ARG A 234 -2.69 26.34 6.37
CA ARG A 234 -3.35 27.37 5.55
C ARG A 234 -2.34 28.23 4.79
N GLU A 235 -1.28 28.68 5.47
CA GLU A 235 -0.23 29.51 4.85
C GLU A 235 0.53 28.77 3.74
N GLY A 236 0.86 27.50 3.97
CA GLY A 236 1.55 26.64 3.00
C GLY A 236 0.64 25.95 1.98
N ASN A 237 -0.68 26.04 2.16
CA ASN A 237 -1.69 25.25 1.43
C ASN A 237 -1.30 23.77 1.34
N CYS A 238 -0.95 23.16 2.47
CA CYS A 238 -0.45 21.78 2.53
C CYS A 238 -0.99 21.04 3.76
N TYR A 239 -1.01 19.71 3.70
CA TYR A 239 -1.35 18.88 4.86
C TYR A 239 -0.23 18.93 5.89
N MET A 240 -0.59 18.96 7.17
CA MET A 240 0.37 18.91 8.27
C MET A 240 0.13 17.64 9.09
N ALA A 241 1.20 16.92 9.38
CA ALA A 241 1.16 15.76 10.24
C ALA A 241 2.24 15.85 11.32
N ALA A 242 1.94 15.40 12.52
CA ALA A 242 2.89 15.39 13.63
C ALA A 242 2.55 14.32 14.65
N GLY A 243 3.58 13.72 15.27
CA GLY A 243 3.37 12.94 16.49
C GLY A 243 3.34 13.86 17.72
N LEU A 244 2.52 13.53 18.70
CA LEU A 244 2.34 14.29 19.93
C LEU A 244 1.89 13.40 21.09
N LEU A 245 2.05 13.89 22.31
CA LEU A 245 1.44 13.31 23.50
C LEU A 245 0.01 13.86 23.65
N GLU A 246 -1.00 13.01 23.43
CA GLU A 246 -2.42 13.33 23.47
C GLU A 246 -2.99 13.06 24.87
N ARG A 247 -3.89 13.93 25.32
CA ARG A 247 -4.74 13.73 26.50
C ARG A 247 -6.21 13.61 26.09
N ASP A 248 -6.86 12.53 26.50
CA ASP A 248 -8.30 12.32 26.40
C ASP A 248 -8.87 12.00 27.79
N GLY A 249 -9.52 12.99 28.40
CA GLY A 249 -9.92 12.93 29.81
C GLY A 249 -8.71 12.77 30.73
N ASP A 250 -8.65 11.61 31.40
CA ASP A 250 -7.57 11.21 32.32
C ASP A 250 -6.67 10.12 31.70
N ILE A 251 -6.76 9.93 30.38
CA ILE A 251 -5.95 8.97 29.64
C ILE A 251 -4.95 9.71 28.76
N VAL A 252 -3.72 9.18 28.69
CA VAL A 252 -2.66 9.68 27.82
C VAL A 252 -2.41 8.69 26.69
N TYR A 253 -2.26 9.21 25.48
CA TYR A 253 -1.91 8.44 24.29
C TYR A 253 -0.68 9.05 23.63
N ASN A 254 0.13 8.20 22.99
CA ASN A 254 1.07 8.62 21.98
C ASN A 254 0.34 8.60 20.63
N SER A 255 0.16 9.77 20.02
CA SER A 255 -0.73 9.93 18.87
C SER A 255 -0.05 10.67 17.75
N ALA A 256 -0.54 10.49 16.53
CA ALA A 256 -0.22 11.30 15.38
C ALA A 256 -1.47 11.99 14.85
N VAL A 257 -1.36 13.27 14.54
CA VAL A 257 -2.46 14.08 14.02
C VAL A 257 -2.26 14.35 12.54
N LEU A 258 -3.36 14.51 11.81
CA LEU A 258 -3.37 15.09 10.45
C LEU A 258 -4.29 16.31 10.43
N LEU A 259 -3.76 17.41 9.91
CA LEU A 259 -4.51 18.59 9.55
C LEU A 259 -4.54 18.73 8.02
N ASP A 260 -5.70 19.09 7.49
CA ASP A 260 -5.88 19.33 6.07
C ASP A 260 -5.31 20.68 5.60
N ARG A 261 -5.42 20.98 4.30
CA ARG A 261 -4.94 22.26 3.74
C ARG A 261 -5.71 23.48 4.26
N GLN A 262 -6.91 23.28 4.81
CA GLN A 262 -7.72 24.31 5.46
C GLN A 262 -7.33 24.49 6.92
N GLY A 263 -6.38 23.72 7.44
CA GLY A 263 -5.88 23.78 8.81
C GLY A 263 -6.83 23.18 9.84
N ASP A 264 -7.74 22.31 9.41
CA ASP A 264 -8.67 21.62 10.29
C ASP A 264 -8.10 20.25 10.67
N LEU A 265 -8.24 19.87 11.94
CA LEU A 265 -7.86 18.54 12.43
C LEU A 265 -8.83 17.50 11.87
N VAL A 266 -8.38 16.71 10.91
CA VAL A 266 -9.21 15.73 10.18
C VAL A 266 -8.94 14.29 10.62
N HIS A 267 -7.83 14.02 11.30
CA HIS A 267 -7.54 12.68 11.80
C HIS A 267 -6.61 12.67 13.03
N VAL A 268 -6.78 11.65 13.88
CA VAL A 268 -5.89 11.30 15.00
C VAL A 268 -5.68 9.78 14.97
N GLN A 269 -4.43 9.34 14.85
CA GLN A 269 -4.02 7.94 15.00
C GLN A 269 -3.35 7.77 16.37
N ARG A 270 -3.89 6.90 17.23
CA ARG A 270 -3.23 6.48 18.49
C ARG A 270 -2.28 5.31 18.20
N LYS A 271 -1.06 5.35 18.75
CA LYS A 271 -0.01 4.34 18.56
C LYS A 271 -0.48 2.99 19.10
N VAL A 272 -0.42 1.94 18.28
CA VAL A 272 -0.95 0.62 18.66
C VAL A 272 0.04 -0.15 19.55
N HIS A 273 1.34 0.02 19.31
CA HIS A 273 2.39 -0.64 20.09
C HIS A 273 3.21 0.40 20.88
N PRO A 274 2.82 0.75 22.12
CA PRO A 274 3.63 1.58 22.99
C PRO A 274 5.06 1.01 23.16
N TYR A 275 6.06 1.88 23.19
CA TYR A 275 7.43 1.48 23.52
C TYR A 275 7.56 1.24 25.04
N TRP A 276 8.51 0.42 25.47
CA TRP A 276 8.63 -0.01 26.88
C TRP A 276 8.61 1.11 27.95
N PRO A 277 9.07 2.36 27.73
CA PRO A 277 8.96 3.44 28.72
C PRO A 277 7.56 4.06 28.80
N GLU A 278 6.73 3.91 27.76
CA GLU A 278 5.42 4.54 27.66
C GLU A 278 4.39 3.86 28.57
N GLU A 279 4.37 2.52 28.58
CA GLU A 279 3.45 1.73 29.43
C GLU A 279 3.59 2.04 30.93
N PRO A 280 4.78 1.98 31.57
CA PRO A 280 4.91 2.30 33.00
C PRO A 280 4.65 3.78 33.31
N ALA A 281 4.75 4.67 32.32
CA ALA A 281 4.39 6.09 32.48
C ALA A 281 2.87 6.33 32.48
N GLY A 282 2.09 5.37 31.97
CA GLY A 282 0.62 5.43 31.89
C GLY A 282 0.08 5.76 30.51
N VAL A 283 0.87 5.60 29.45
CA VAL A 283 0.40 5.73 28.06
C VAL A 283 -0.38 4.48 27.67
N VAL A 284 -1.57 4.66 27.14
CA VAL A 284 -2.46 3.56 26.72
C VAL A 284 -2.28 3.28 25.22
N PRO A 285 -2.32 2.01 24.78
CA PRO A 285 -2.28 1.66 23.36
C PRO A 285 -3.56 2.10 22.61
N GLY A 286 -3.40 2.41 21.33
CA GLY A 286 -4.48 2.48 20.36
C GLY A 286 -4.96 1.10 19.90
N GLU A 287 -6.08 1.05 19.17
CA GLU A 287 -6.77 -0.21 18.84
C GLU A 287 -6.60 -0.67 17.38
N SER A 288 -6.33 0.25 16.45
CA SER A 288 -6.32 -0.07 15.02
C SER A 288 -5.42 0.86 14.22
N PHE A 289 -4.98 0.40 13.04
CA PHE A 289 -4.29 1.22 12.05
C PHE A 289 -5.27 1.72 11.00
N GLU A 290 -5.51 3.02 10.91
CA GLU A 290 -6.45 3.60 9.96
C GLU A 290 -5.78 4.23 8.74
N ILE A 291 -6.55 4.36 7.66
CA ILE A 291 -6.16 5.13 6.49
C ILE A 291 -7.09 6.32 6.33
N PHE A 292 -6.60 7.35 5.65
CA PHE A 292 -7.35 8.56 5.36
C PHE A 292 -7.11 9.00 3.92
N GLU A 293 -8.15 9.59 3.33
CA GLU A 293 -8.14 10.11 1.97
C GLU A 293 -7.67 11.57 1.99
N THR A 294 -6.68 11.90 1.15
CA THR A 294 -6.32 13.27 0.83
C THR A 294 -6.69 13.59 -0.62
N ASP A 295 -6.51 14.85 -1.03
CA ASP A 295 -6.72 15.24 -2.43
C ASP A 295 -5.70 14.63 -3.41
N PHE A 296 -4.60 14.08 -2.91
CA PHE A 296 -3.55 13.46 -3.71
C PHE A 296 -3.52 11.92 -3.61
N GLY A 297 -4.00 11.33 -2.53
CA GLY A 297 -4.05 9.87 -2.37
C GLY A 297 -4.37 9.37 -0.96
N ARG A 298 -4.34 8.05 -0.78
CA ARG A 298 -4.58 7.43 0.53
C ARG A 298 -3.30 7.33 1.34
N VAL A 299 -3.39 7.67 2.60
CA VAL A 299 -2.25 7.69 3.51
C VAL A 299 -2.63 7.09 4.87
N GLY A 300 -1.64 6.69 5.66
CA GLY A 300 -1.85 6.10 6.98
C GLY A 300 -0.64 6.30 7.88
N PHE A 301 -0.81 6.09 9.19
CA PHE A 301 0.25 6.32 10.17
C PHE A 301 0.81 5.01 10.72
N MET A 302 2.13 4.98 10.88
CA MET A 302 2.86 3.96 11.63
C MET A 302 3.76 4.73 12.61
N ILE A 303 3.51 4.67 13.92
CA ILE A 303 4.20 5.57 14.86
C ILE A 303 5.37 4.82 15.49
N CYS A 304 6.60 5.26 15.20
CA CYS A 304 7.84 4.79 15.82
C CYS A 304 7.93 3.26 15.99
N TYR A 305 7.57 2.76 17.18
CA TYR A 305 7.67 1.36 17.55
C TYR A 305 6.75 0.44 16.74
N ASP A 306 5.63 0.95 16.19
CA ASP A 306 4.75 0.21 15.28
C ASP A 306 5.50 -0.42 14.09
N SER A 307 6.61 0.18 13.66
CA SER A 307 7.41 -0.31 12.53
C SER A 307 8.05 -1.70 12.75
N TRP A 308 8.23 -2.09 14.01
CA TRP A 308 8.77 -3.40 14.36
C TRP A 308 7.81 -4.54 14.03
N TRP A 309 6.50 -4.25 13.90
CA TRP A 309 5.48 -5.20 13.48
C TRP A 309 5.24 -5.10 11.97
N PRO A 310 5.65 -6.10 11.17
CA PRO A 310 5.31 -6.14 9.75
C PRO A 310 3.80 -6.01 9.48
N GLU A 311 2.97 -6.46 10.43
CA GLU A 311 1.52 -6.38 10.42
C GLU A 311 1.00 -4.95 10.30
N ALA A 312 1.69 -3.96 10.89
CA ALA A 312 1.26 -2.56 10.86
C ALA A 312 1.23 -2.01 9.42
N ALA A 313 2.38 -2.04 8.74
CA ALA A 313 2.49 -1.61 7.34
C ALA A 313 1.61 -2.48 6.42
N ARG A 314 1.49 -3.77 6.72
CA ARG A 314 0.65 -4.70 5.97
C ARG A 314 -0.84 -4.40 6.07
N LEU A 315 -1.34 -4.05 7.25
CA LEU A 315 -2.74 -3.65 7.44
C LEU A 315 -3.04 -2.34 6.70
N LEU A 316 -2.17 -1.34 6.80
CA LEU A 316 -2.31 -0.08 6.06
C LEU A 316 -2.35 -0.31 4.54
N ALA A 317 -1.45 -1.14 4.04
CA ALA A 317 -1.37 -1.52 2.63
C ALA A 317 -2.62 -2.27 2.14
N LEU A 318 -3.13 -3.21 2.95
CA LEU A 318 -4.38 -3.93 2.70
C LEU A 318 -5.62 -3.02 2.70
N LYS A 319 -5.60 -1.97 3.52
CA LYS A 319 -6.62 -0.91 3.51
C LYS A 319 -6.47 0.04 2.31
N GLY A 320 -5.34 -0.02 1.60
CA GLY A 320 -5.11 0.69 0.34
C GLY A 320 -4.17 1.89 0.44
N ALA A 321 -3.43 2.04 1.53
CA ALA A 321 -2.45 3.12 1.68
C ALA A 321 -1.45 3.17 0.50
N GLU A 322 -1.10 4.38 0.12
CA GLU A 322 -0.13 4.68 -0.94
C GLU A 322 1.13 5.31 -0.35
N LEU A 323 0.97 6.07 0.74
CA LEU A 323 2.03 6.66 1.54
C LEU A 323 1.79 6.40 3.03
N VAL A 324 2.79 5.87 3.71
CA VAL A 324 2.80 5.70 5.17
C VAL A 324 3.60 6.83 5.80
N LEU A 325 2.99 7.52 6.76
CA LEU A 325 3.62 8.54 7.57
C LEU A 325 4.23 7.90 8.81
N PHE A 326 5.52 8.13 9.01
CA PHE A 326 6.32 7.54 10.08
C PHE A 326 6.90 8.63 11.00
N PRO A 327 6.09 9.21 11.91
CA PRO A 327 6.60 10.07 12.97
C PRO A 327 7.35 9.20 13.98
N ASN A 328 8.61 9.56 14.25
CA ASN A 328 9.53 8.70 14.98
C ASN A 328 10.40 9.48 15.99
N ALA A 329 10.79 8.84 17.09
CA ALA A 329 11.85 9.31 17.98
C ALA A 329 13.21 8.66 17.65
N GLY A 330 13.24 7.35 17.40
CA GLY A 330 14.42 6.59 17.00
C GLY A 330 14.04 5.23 16.38
N TYR A 331 14.73 4.81 15.32
CA TYR A 331 14.44 3.56 14.61
C TYR A 331 15.69 2.90 14.03
N GLU A 332 15.56 1.61 13.68
CA GLU A 332 16.54 0.84 12.89
C GLU A 332 16.36 1.14 11.39
N PRO A 333 17.33 1.79 10.72
CA PRO A 333 17.23 2.21 9.32
C PRO A 333 16.81 1.13 8.32
N LEU A 334 17.14 -0.14 8.59
CA LEU A 334 16.82 -1.25 7.70
C LEU A 334 15.34 -1.64 7.68
N ILE A 335 14.55 -1.27 8.69
CA ILE A 335 13.13 -1.64 8.77
C ILE A 335 12.32 -0.97 7.67
N LEU A 336 12.55 0.32 7.41
CA LEU A 336 11.68 1.09 6.51
C LEU A 336 11.76 0.64 5.05
N PRO A 337 12.95 0.41 4.45
CA PRO A 337 13.02 -0.17 3.12
C PRO A 337 12.31 -1.53 3.03
N ALA A 338 12.42 -2.37 4.07
CA ALA A 338 11.71 -3.65 4.10
C ALA A 338 10.18 -3.44 4.08
N ARG A 339 9.65 -2.53 4.91
CA ARG A 339 8.22 -2.18 4.97
C ARG A 339 7.69 -1.54 3.69
N ALA A 340 8.55 -0.80 2.98
CA ALA A 340 8.20 -0.22 1.69
C ALA A 340 8.09 -1.30 0.60
N ILE A 341 9.08 -2.20 0.54
CA ILE A 341 9.17 -3.27 -0.46
C ILE A 341 8.07 -4.32 -0.28
N ASP A 342 7.89 -4.84 0.94
CA ASP A 342 6.93 -5.93 1.21
C ASP A 342 5.46 -5.50 1.08
N ASN A 343 5.19 -4.18 1.03
CA ASN A 343 3.86 -3.59 0.93
C ASN A 343 3.68 -2.64 -0.26
N ASN A 344 4.71 -2.42 -1.09
CA ASN A 344 4.67 -1.51 -2.24
C ASN A 344 4.12 -0.10 -1.87
N VAL A 345 4.52 0.45 -0.73
CA VAL A 345 4.09 1.78 -0.22
C VAL A 345 5.28 2.74 -0.18
N HIS A 346 5.02 4.03 -0.38
CA HIS A 346 5.99 5.06 -0.05
C HIS A 346 6.01 5.27 1.47
N ILE A 347 7.15 5.69 2.04
CA ILE A 347 7.26 6.01 3.47
C ILE A 347 7.89 7.40 3.64
N LEU A 348 7.20 8.28 4.37
CA LEU A 348 7.71 9.58 4.81
C LEU A 348 8.09 9.50 6.28
N THR A 349 9.36 9.72 6.60
CA THR A 349 9.90 9.59 7.96
C THR A 349 10.30 10.95 8.51
N ALA A 350 9.75 11.30 9.67
CA ALA A 350 10.21 12.42 10.48
C ALA A 350 10.77 11.88 11.79
N SER A 351 11.89 12.43 12.26
CA SER A 351 12.60 11.80 13.35
C SER A 351 13.25 12.79 14.32
N LEU A 352 13.16 12.51 15.63
CA LEU A 352 13.90 13.29 16.63
C LEU A 352 15.40 13.05 16.52
N TYR A 353 15.83 11.78 16.53
CA TYR A 353 17.26 11.44 16.67
C TYR A 353 17.83 10.65 15.49
N SER A 354 17.05 9.70 14.94
CA SER A 354 17.44 8.97 13.72
C SER A 354 17.33 9.85 12.46
N PRO A 355 17.89 9.42 11.32
CA PRO A 355 17.71 10.12 10.06
C PRO A 355 16.24 10.24 9.65
N ALA A 356 15.78 11.43 9.31
CA ALA A 356 14.56 11.60 8.53
C ALA A 356 14.82 11.17 7.07
N ALA A 357 13.81 10.60 6.42
CA ALA A 357 13.97 9.98 5.11
C ALA A 357 12.67 9.97 4.30
N ILE A 358 12.80 9.90 2.98
CA ILE A 358 11.71 9.64 2.04
C ILE A 358 12.09 8.40 1.24
N THR A 359 11.32 7.32 1.42
CA THR A 359 11.59 6.02 0.81
C THR A 359 10.49 5.67 -0.18
N ASN A 360 10.89 5.25 -1.38
CA ASN A 360 9.93 4.82 -2.40
C ASN A 360 9.51 3.36 -2.21
N THR A 361 8.54 2.93 -3.01
CA THR A 361 7.95 1.58 -2.99
C THR A 361 8.91 0.42 -3.26
N VAL A 362 10.10 0.68 -3.84
CA VAL A 362 11.14 -0.35 -4.05
C VAL A 362 12.24 -0.30 -3.00
N GLY A 363 12.03 0.48 -1.93
CA GLY A 363 12.95 0.61 -0.81
C GLY A 363 14.13 1.55 -1.07
N GLU A 364 14.16 2.25 -2.21
CA GLU A 364 15.18 3.27 -2.47
C GLU A 364 14.89 4.50 -1.61
N THR A 365 15.94 5.04 -0.99
CA THR A 365 15.86 6.28 -0.22
C THR A 365 16.11 7.46 -1.15
N LEU A 366 15.06 8.23 -1.46
CA LEU A 366 15.10 9.39 -2.36
C LEU A 366 15.77 10.60 -1.71
N ALA A 367 15.55 10.77 -0.40
CA ALA A 367 16.17 11.81 0.40
C ALA A 367 16.41 11.29 1.83
N ARG A 368 17.51 11.69 2.46
CA ARG A 368 17.87 11.32 3.82
C ARG A 368 18.64 12.44 4.49
N SER A 369 18.29 12.77 5.74
CA SER A 369 19.04 13.73 6.54
C SER A 369 20.36 13.12 7.05
N THR A 370 21.46 13.85 6.94
CA THR A 370 22.75 13.52 7.58
C THR A 370 22.98 14.32 8.87
N GLN A 371 22.20 15.37 9.08
CA GLN A 371 22.22 16.28 10.21
C GLN A 371 20.81 16.80 10.47
N ASP A 372 20.61 17.53 11.57
CA ASP A 372 19.31 18.11 11.90
C ASP A 372 18.92 19.18 10.87
N GLY A 373 17.62 19.27 10.60
CA GLY A 373 17.07 20.18 9.61
C GLY A 373 15.90 19.57 8.84
N VAL A 374 15.65 20.14 7.67
CA VAL A 374 14.49 19.82 6.86
C VAL A 374 14.92 19.16 5.56
N LEU A 375 14.07 18.29 5.01
CA LEU A 375 14.29 17.67 3.71
C LEU A 375 12.98 17.60 2.92
N THR A 376 13.12 17.59 1.59
CA THR A 376 11.99 17.39 0.69
C THR A 376 12.35 16.42 -0.43
N ALA A 377 11.34 15.73 -0.96
CA ALA A 377 11.46 14.98 -2.20
C ALA A 377 10.07 14.80 -2.83
N LYS A 378 10.05 14.51 -4.12
CA LYS A 378 8.82 14.15 -4.84
C LYS A 378 8.72 12.65 -4.98
N VAL A 379 7.53 12.12 -4.72
CA VAL A 379 7.15 10.74 -5.06
C VAL A 379 6.03 10.79 -6.10
N ASP A 380 5.88 9.71 -6.87
CA ASP A 380 4.71 9.55 -7.74
C ASP A 380 3.84 8.43 -7.17
N LEU A 381 2.64 8.78 -6.69
CA LEU A 381 1.70 7.80 -6.15
C LEU A 381 1.10 6.90 -7.23
N GLN A 382 1.21 7.28 -8.51
CA GLN A 382 0.86 6.41 -9.63
C GLN A 382 1.96 5.38 -9.93
N ASN A 383 3.23 5.74 -9.70
CA ASN A 383 4.36 4.85 -9.91
C ASN A 383 4.56 3.91 -8.72
N ARG A 384 3.75 2.85 -8.70
CA ARG A 384 3.87 1.74 -7.76
C ARG A 384 4.28 0.52 -8.56
N PRO A 385 5.59 0.38 -8.86
CA PRO A 385 6.10 -0.64 -9.72
C PRO A 385 5.60 -1.97 -9.24
N LYS A 386 5.31 -2.75 -10.26
CA LYS A 386 4.72 -4.02 -10.09
C LYS A 386 5.77 -4.95 -9.44
N CYS A 387 6.76 -5.44 -10.14
CA CYS A 387 7.73 -6.36 -9.51
C CYS A 387 8.84 -5.63 -8.73
N HIS A 388 9.32 -6.24 -7.63
CA HIS A 388 10.63 -5.90 -7.08
C HIS A 388 11.71 -6.64 -7.91
N PRO A 389 12.77 -5.97 -8.42
CA PRO A 389 13.73 -6.55 -9.38
C PRO A 389 14.42 -7.84 -8.91
N ASN A 390 14.61 -8.00 -7.59
CA ASN A 390 15.36 -9.11 -7.01
C ASN A 390 14.50 -10.31 -6.57
N ALA A 391 13.18 -10.30 -6.78
CA ALA A 391 12.28 -11.39 -6.36
C ALA A 391 12.22 -12.60 -7.33
N GLY A 392 13.12 -12.67 -8.32
CA GLY A 392 13.30 -13.88 -9.14
C GLY A 392 12.15 -14.23 -10.08
N GLY A 393 11.36 -13.25 -10.51
CA GLY A 393 10.30 -13.44 -11.52
C GLY A 393 9.23 -12.36 -11.41
N ASN A 394 8.51 -12.10 -12.49
CA ASN A 394 7.43 -11.11 -12.55
C ASN A 394 6.14 -11.53 -11.83
N LEU A 395 6.25 -12.35 -10.79
CA LEU A 395 5.10 -12.82 -10.03
C LEU A 395 4.74 -11.82 -8.92
N ASN A 396 3.88 -10.89 -9.32
CA ASN A 396 2.76 -10.33 -8.56
C ASN A 396 2.95 -9.02 -7.78
N PRO A 397 2.17 -8.03 -8.19
CA PRO A 397 1.99 -6.81 -7.40
C PRO A 397 0.73 -5.99 -7.69
N GLY A 398 -0.25 -6.23 -6.81
CA GLY A 398 -1.41 -5.36 -6.65
C GLY A 398 -1.04 -3.89 -6.49
N PRO A 399 -1.89 -2.93 -6.93
CA PRO A 399 -1.88 -1.61 -6.31
C PRO A 399 -1.97 -1.80 -4.79
N GLY A 400 -1.15 -1.11 -4.01
CA GLY A 400 -1.16 -1.31 -2.56
C GLY A 400 -0.23 -2.39 -2.03
N GLY A 401 0.47 -3.16 -2.87
CA GLY A 401 1.10 -4.41 -2.40
C GLY A 401 0.06 -5.47 -1.97
N ALA A 402 -1.23 -5.21 -2.22
CA ALA A 402 -2.36 -6.00 -1.74
C ALA A 402 -2.32 -7.46 -2.20
N ARG A 403 -1.63 -7.78 -3.31
CA ARG A 403 -1.48 -9.16 -3.79
C ARG A 403 -0.33 -9.92 -3.10
N TRP A 404 0.74 -9.27 -2.65
CA TRP A 404 1.69 -9.87 -1.69
C TRP A 404 0.96 -10.21 -0.39
N ALA A 405 0.03 -9.35 0.00
CA ALA A 405 -0.82 -9.54 1.16
C ALA A 405 -1.92 -10.61 1.03
N ARG A 406 -2.41 -10.87 -0.20
CA ARG A 406 -3.52 -11.80 -0.48
C ARG A 406 -3.13 -12.93 -1.43
N ASN A 407 -1.93 -13.49 -1.28
CA ASN A 407 -1.59 -14.71 -2.01
C ASN A 407 -2.24 -15.95 -1.35
N ALA A 408 -2.16 -17.10 -2.02
CA ALA A 408 -2.85 -18.35 -1.66
C ALA A 408 -2.68 -18.82 -0.23
N ARG A 409 -1.56 -18.43 0.37
CA ARG A 409 -1.19 -18.87 1.71
C ARG A 409 -1.07 -17.70 2.67
N SER A 410 -1.05 -16.46 2.24
CA SER A 410 -0.96 -15.30 3.15
C SER A 410 -2.10 -15.34 4.18
N SER A 411 -3.36 -15.51 3.75
CA SER A 411 -4.51 -15.60 4.66
C SER A 411 -4.39 -16.77 5.64
N ARG A 412 -3.98 -17.95 5.14
CA ARG A 412 -3.73 -19.13 5.98
C ARG A 412 -2.59 -18.93 6.98
N VAL A 413 -1.53 -18.22 6.58
CA VAL A 413 -0.41 -17.89 7.47
C VAL A 413 -0.90 -16.95 8.57
N TYR A 414 -1.76 -15.97 8.28
CA TYR A 414 -2.37 -15.14 9.32
C TYR A 414 -3.27 -15.95 10.26
N GLU A 415 -4.10 -16.85 9.73
CA GLU A 415 -4.89 -17.79 10.56
C GLU A 415 -4.00 -18.65 11.45
N GLU A 416 -2.88 -19.16 10.92
CA GLU A 416 -1.91 -19.95 11.67
C GLU A 416 -1.20 -19.13 12.76
N ILE A 417 -0.80 -17.89 12.45
CA ILE A 417 -0.23 -16.95 13.43
C ILE A 417 -1.22 -16.75 14.59
N LEU A 418 -2.48 -16.43 14.29
CA LEU A 418 -3.52 -16.22 15.31
C LEU A 418 -3.78 -17.49 16.12
N ALA A 419 -3.83 -18.65 15.46
CA ALA A 419 -4.00 -19.93 16.14
C ALA A 419 -2.81 -20.27 17.06
N CYS A 420 -1.58 -19.94 16.65
CA CYS A 420 -0.39 -20.09 17.48
C CYS A 420 -0.40 -19.13 18.68
N LEU A 421 -0.72 -17.86 18.46
CA LEU A 421 -0.83 -16.86 19.53
C LEU A 421 -1.89 -17.25 20.57
N SER A 422 -3.04 -17.79 20.14
CA SER A 422 -4.10 -18.26 21.06
C SER A 422 -3.70 -19.44 21.96
N LYS A 423 -2.59 -20.12 21.63
CA LYS A 423 -2.07 -21.28 22.37
C LYS A 423 -0.76 -20.96 23.09
N TRP A 424 -0.24 -19.75 22.95
CA TRP A 424 0.99 -19.36 23.60
C TRP A 424 0.75 -19.30 25.11
N PRO A 425 1.50 -20.06 25.94
CA PRO A 425 1.34 -20.00 27.38
C PRO A 425 1.76 -18.61 27.90
N ASP A 426 0.95 -18.05 28.81
CA ASP A 426 1.19 -16.77 29.49
C ASP A 426 2.60 -16.64 30.09
#